data_AF-A0A7X6TLB5-F1
#
_entry.id   AF-A0A7X6TLB5-F1
#
_cell.length_a   1.000
_cell.length_b   1.000
_cell.length_c   1.000
_cell.angle_alpha   90.00
_cell.angle_beta   90.00
_cell.angle_gamma   90.00
#
_symmetry.space_group_name_H-M   'P 1'
#
loop_
_entity.id
_entity.type
_entity.pdbx_description
1 polymer ?
#
loop_
_entity_poly.entity_id
_entity_poly.type
_entity_poly.pdbx_seq_one_letter_code
_entity_poly.pdbx_strand_id
1 'polypeptide(L)'
;LYIMDYNRVVKDLNDLSKEEFLQAVKDKFSVQKQSTDLPFRPESKGHFGMYLDGSWYQLIAKPELYQDKDLIDSLDVSVLQQNLLAPVLGIEDPRTDERIDFVGGIRGLKELADRVDAGEVVAFALYPTTMDELLDIADAEMIMPPKSTWFEPKLRSGLFVHKLAD
;
A
#
# COMPACT_ATOMS: atom_id res chain seq x y z
N LEU A 1 14.66 10.22 11.18
CA LEU A 1 14.32 9.14 10.24
C LEU A 1 12.83 8.90 10.40
N TYR A 2 12.05 9.11 9.35
CA TYR A 2 10.60 8.89 9.37
C TYR A 2 10.26 7.73 8.46
N ILE A 3 9.31 6.90 8.88
CA ILE A 3 8.70 5.89 8.02
C ILE A 3 7.49 6.55 7.37
N MET A 4 7.46 6.57 6.05
CA MET A 4 6.37 7.08 5.24
C MET A 4 5.62 5.93 4.58
N ASP A 5 4.38 6.21 4.22
CA ASP A 5 3.52 5.33 3.44
C ASP A 5 4.16 4.97 2.10
N TYR A 6 3.86 3.76 1.64
CA TYR A 6 4.25 3.31 0.32
C TYR A 6 3.03 2.87 -0.47
N ASN A 7 2.51 3.79 -1.26
CA ASN A 7 1.23 3.68 -1.94
C ASN A 7 1.33 2.81 -3.20
N ARG A 8 0.21 2.25 -3.64
CA ARG A 8 0.10 1.39 -4.83
C ARG A 8 -0.70 2.10 -5.92
N VAL A 9 -0.34 1.87 -7.17
CA VAL A 9 -1.10 2.28 -8.35
C VAL A 9 -1.16 1.10 -9.30
N VAL A 10 -2.33 0.82 -9.86
CA VAL A 10 -2.58 -0.34 -10.71
C VAL A 10 -3.20 0.09 -12.04
N LYS A 11 -2.70 -0.50 -13.13
CA LYS A 11 -3.04 -0.18 -14.52
C LYS A 11 -4.40 -0.66 -15.00
N ASP A 12 -5.00 -1.63 -14.32
CA ASP A 12 -6.29 -2.20 -14.69
C ASP A 12 -7.02 -2.82 -13.50
N LEU A 13 -8.26 -3.25 -13.72
CA LEU A 13 -9.10 -3.95 -12.73
C LEU A 13 -9.18 -5.45 -13.00
N ASN A 14 -8.22 -6.03 -13.73
CA ASN A 14 -8.21 -7.47 -14.06
C ASN A 14 -9.50 -7.92 -14.75
N ASP A 15 -9.87 -7.21 -15.83
CA ASP A 15 -11.10 -7.41 -16.62
C ASP A 15 -12.43 -7.15 -15.88
N LEU A 16 -12.40 -6.70 -14.63
CA LEU A 16 -13.61 -6.32 -13.89
C LEU A 16 -14.11 -4.94 -14.33
N SER A 17 -15.44 -4.78 -14.41
CA SER A 17 -16.06 -3.46 -14.41
C SER A 17 -15.85 -2.76 -13.07
N LYS A 18 -16.04 -1.43 -13.05
CA LYS A 18 -15.96 -0.63 -11.83
C LYS A 18 -16.93 -1.14 -10.76
N GLU A 19 -18.15 -1.50 -11.16
CA GLU A 19 -19.19 -1.99 -10.27
C GLU A 19 -18.84 -3.36 -9.68
N GLU A 20 -18.33 -4.29 -10.50
CA GLU A 20 -17.87 -5.60 -10.05
C GLU A 20 -16.68 -5.49 -9.10
N PHE A 21 -15.71 -4.64 -9.45
CA PHE A 21 -14.56 -4.35 -8.59
C PHE A 21 -15.00 -3.80 -7.22
N LEU A 22 -15.84 -2.78 -7.21
CA LEU A 22 -16.35 -2.21 -5.95
C LEU A 22 -17.16 -3.23 -5.14
N GLN A 23 -17.85 -4.17 -5.79
CA GLN A 23 -18.57 -5.22 -5.11
C GLN A 23 -17.61 -6.25 -4.49
N ALA A 24 -16.57 -6.67 -5.21
CA ALA A 24 -15.55 -7.56 -4.69
C ALA A 24 -14.78 -6.95 -3.50
N VAL A 25 -14.45 -5.65 -3.57
CA VAL A 25 -13.80 -4.94 -2.45
C VAL A 25 -14.70 -4.93 -1.19
N LYS A 26 -16.03 -4.80 -1.36
CA LYS A 26 -16.99 -4.80 -0.23
C LYS A 26 -17.03 -6.12 0.54
N ASP A 27 -16.57 -7.22 -0.04
CA ASP A 27 -16.54 -8.51 0.65
C ASP A 27 -15.57 -8.51 1.83
N LYS A 28 -14.49 -7.73 1.76
CA LYS A 28 -13.43 -7.67 2.78
C LYS A 28 -13.26 -6.30 3.42
N PHE A 29 -13.78 -5.24 2.80
CA PHE A 29 -13.64 -3.86 3.26
C PHE A 29 -14.99 -3.16 3.32
N SER A 30 -15.20 -2.27 4.28
CA SER A 30 -16.25 -1.26 4.19
C SER A 30 -15.81 -0.19 3.19
N VAL A 31 -16.67 0.17 2.24
CA VAL A 31 -16.36 1.12 1.17
C VAL A 31 -17.26 2.35 1.30
N GLN A 32 -16.67 3.51 1.54
CA GLN A 32 -17.37 4.78 1.61
C GLN A 32 -16.79 5.76 0.59
N LYS A 33 -17.62 6.18 -0.37
CA LYS A 33 -17.25 7.26 -1.29
C LYS A 33 -17.16 8.57 -0.52
N GLN A 34 -16.06 9.31 -0.69
CA GLN A 34 -15.91 10.63 -0.09
C GLN A 34 -16.84 11.62 -0.78
N SER A 35 -17.46 12.50 0.01
CA SER A 35 -18.38 13.53 -0.46
C SER A 35 -17.67 14.74 -1.08
N THR A 36 -16.35 14.82 -0.94
CA THR A 36 -15.51 15.86 -1.50
C THR A 36 -14.44 15.21 -2.38
N ASP A 37 -13.96 15.94 -3.38
CA ASP A 37 -12.82 15.52 -4.21
C ASP A 37 -11.48 15.65 -3.48
N LEU A 38 -11.51 15.91 -2.17
CA LEU A 38 -10.31 16.00 -1.36
C LEU A 38 -9.66 14.62 -1.20
N PRO A 39 -8.32 14.53 -1.29
CA PRO A 39 -7.63 13.28 -1.07
C PRO A 39 -7.89 12.70 0.31
N PHE A 40 -8.25 11.41 0.37
CA PHE A 40 -8.41 10.70 1.63
C PHE A 40 -7.05 10.17 2.09
N ARG A 41 -6.55 10.70 3.21
CA ARG A 41 -5.35 10.18 3.88
C ARG A 41 -5.76 9.20 4.97
N PRO A 42 -5.28 7.95 4.95
CA PRO A 42 -5.42 7.06 6.09
C PRO A 42 -4.83 7.65 7.37
N GLU A 43 -5.63 7.70 8.43
CA GLU A 43 -5.20 8.26 9.73
C GLU A 43 -4.86 7.17 10.76
N SER A 44 -5.25 5.92 10.51
CA SER A 44 -5.03 4.79 11.40
C SER A 44 -4.85 3.48 10.61
N LYS A 45 -4.23 2.50 11.27
CA LYS A 45 -4.11 1.12 10.76
C LYS A 45 -5.47 0.55 10.36
N GLY A 46 -5.50 -0.19 9.25
CA GLY A 46 -6.71 -0.76 8.69
C GLY A 46 -7.59 0.21 7.91
N HIS A 47 -7.18 1.48 7.80
CA HIS A 47 -7.81 2.43 6.90
C HIS A 47 -6.96 2.58 5.64
N PHE A 48 -7.62 2.64 4.49
CA PHE A 48 -6.97 2.82 3.19
C PHE A 48 -7.72 3.89 2.41
N GLY A 49 -6.98 4.70 1.65
CA GLY A 49 -7.55 5.54 0.62
C GLY A 49 -7.55 4.76 -0.68
N MET A 50 -8.62 4.88 -1.45
CA MET A 50 -8.68 4.35 -2.81
C MET A 50 -9.14 5.45 -3.75
N TYR A 51 -8.37 5.71 -4.79
CA TYR A 51 -8.75 6.63 -5.86
C TYR A 51 -9.08 5.84 -7.11
N LEU A 52 -10.31 6.00 -7.59
CA LEU A 52 -10.86 5.25 -8.71
C LEU A 52 -11.82 6.15 -9.48
N ASP A 53 -11.60 6.29 -10.79
CA ASP A 53 -12.50 7.02 -11.70
C ASP A 53 -12.87 8.41 -11.17
N GLY A 54 -11.84 9.23 -10.93
CA GLY A 54 -11.98 10.61 -10.48
C GLY A 54 -12.42 10.80 -9.02
N SER A 55 -12.66 9.73 -8.27
CA SER A 55 -13.27 9.79 -6.94
C SER A 55 -12.42 9.13 -5.85
N TRP A 56 -12.34 9.78 -4.68
CA TRP A 56 -11.77 9.18 -3.48
C TRP A 56 -12.80 8.34 -2.72
N TYR A 57 -12.31 7.22 -2.22
CA TYR A 57 -13.02 6.28 -1.38
C TYR A 57 -12.19 6.02 -0.12
N GLN A 58 -12.87 5.88 1.00
CA GLN A 58 -12.31 5.31 2.21
C GLN A 58 -12.64 3.82 2.23
N LEU A 59 -11.60 3.00 2.43
CA LEU A 59 -11.74 1.60 2.71
C LEU A 59 -11.38 1.36 4.18
N ILE A 60 -12.23 0.62 4.89
CA ILE A 60 -11.94 0.15 6.26
C ILE A 60 -11.92 -1.37 6.20
N ALA A 61 -10.76 -1.97 6.44
CA ALA A 61 -10.62 -3.41 6.49
C ALA A 61 -11.42 -4.00 7.65
N LYS A 62 -12.10 -5.13 7.41
CA LYS A 62 -12.85 -5.81 8.47
C LYS A 62 -11.91 -6.28 9.58
N PRO A 63 -12.31 -6.23 10.87
CA PRO A 63 -11.44 -6.62 11.99
C PRO A 63 -10.87 -8.04 11.89
N GLU A 64 -11.64 -8.97 11.32
CA GLU A 64 -11.25 -10.36 11.06
C GLU A 64 -10.00 -10.51 10.19
N LEU A 65 -9.63 -9.48 9.42
CA LEU A 65 -8.41 -9.50 8.60
C LEU A 65 -7.12 -9.35 9.41
N TYR A 66 -7.23 -8.81 10.63
CA TYR A 66 -6.09 -8.60 11.54
C TYR A 66 -6.09 -9.55 12.73
N GLN A 67 -7.21 -10.20 13.02
CA GLN A 67 -7.33 -11.13 14.14
C GLN A 67 -6.52 -12.40 13.90
N ASP A 68 -5.82 -12.84 14.94
CA ASP A 68 -4.99 -14.06 14.95
C ASP A 68 -3.95 -14.12 13.83
N LYS A 69 -3.53 -12.95 13.32
CA LYS A 69 -2.46 -12.82 12.33
C LYS A 69 -1.11 -12.67 13.00
N ASP A 70 -0.09 -13.16 12.32
CA ASP A 70 1.28 -12.86 12.73
C ASP A 70 1.64 -11.40 12.45
N LEU A 71 2.84 -10.99 12.88
CA LEU A 71 3.30 -9.61 12.75
C LEU A 71 3.30 -9.14 11.29
N ILE A 72 3.65 -10.02 10.34
CA ILE A 72 3.72 -9.69 8.92
C ILE A 72 2.32 -9.60 8.31
N ASP A 73 1.48 -10.60 8.54
CA ASP A 73 0.13 -10.71 7.97
C ASP A 73 -0.80 -9.63 8.50
N SER A 74 -0.52 -9.10 9.70
CA SER A 74 -1.25 -7.99 10.29
C SER A 74 -0.84 -6.61 9.73
N LEU A 75 0.19 -6.50 8.88
CA LEU A 75 0.55 -5.22 8.27
C LEU A 75 -0.46 -4.81 7.18
N ASP A 76 -0.76 -3.53 7.09
CA ASP A 76 -1.70 -3.00 6.08
C ASP A 76 -1.28 -3.34 4.63
N VAL A 77 0.03 -3.38 4.37
CA VAL A 77 0.60 -3.80 3.07
C VAL A 77 0.28 -5.26 2.75
N SER A 78 0.32 -6.15 3.75
CA SER A 78 0.02 -7.57 3.63
C SER A 78 -1.49 -7.78 3.51
N VAL A 79 -2.28 -7.08 4.32
CA VAL A 79 -3.74 -7.13 4.25
C VAL A 79 -4.23 -6.69 2.87
N LEU A 80 -3.73 -5.57 2.34
CA LEU A 80 -4.07 -5.11 0.99
C LEU A 80 -3.65 -6.14 -0.08
N GLN A 81 -2.44 -6.68 0.02
CA GLN A 81 -1.91 -7.67 -0.92
C GLN A 81 -2.77 -8.94 -0.95
N GLN A 82 -3.03 -9.54 0.21
CA GLN A 82 -3.68 -10.85 0.34
C GLN A 82 -5.20 -10.80 0.15
N ASN A 83 -5.83 -9.65 0.39
CA ASN A 83 -7.30 -9.54 0.39
C ASN A 83 -7.86 -8.69 -0.74
N LEU A 84 -7.01 -7.99 -1.50
CA LEU A 84 -7.45 -7.15 -2.61
C LEU A 84 -6.55 -7.34 -3.84
N LEU A 85 -5.24 -7.09 -3.75
CA LEU A 85 -4.38 -7.09 -4.93
C LEU A 85 -4.29 -8.47 -5.59
N ALA A 86 -3.97 -9.52 -4.83
CA ALA A 86 -3.91 -10.87 -5.35
C ALA A 86 -5.30 -11.43 -5.73
N PRO A 87 -6.29 -11.50 -4.82
CA PRO A 87 -7.54 -12.20 -5.14
C PRO A 87 -8.50 -11.44 -6.06
N VAL A 88 -8.45 -10.10 -6.09
CA VAL A 88 -9.37 -9.28 -6.91
C VAL A 88 -8.69 -8.78 -8.17
N LEU A 89 -7.48 -8.23 -8.04
CA LEU A 89 -6.73 -7.66 -9.18
C LEU A 89 -5.76 -8.65 -9.84
N GLY A 90 -5.64 -9.88 -9.30
CA GLY A 90 -4.75 -10.91 -9.86
C GLY A 90 -3.26 -10.56 -9.75
N ILE A 91 -2.87 -9.63 -8.89
CA ILE A 91 -1.46 -9.24 -8.68
C ILE A 91 -0.87 -10.15 -7.61
N GLU A 92 -0.31 -11.28 -8.02
CA GLU A 92 0.24 -12.29 -7.10
C GLU A 92 1.54 -11.83 -6.42
N ASP A 93 2.50 -11.34 -7.22
CA ASP A 93 3.77 -10.79 -6.71
C ASP A 93 3.98 -9.36 -7.21
N PRO A 94 3.85 -8.35 -6.33
CA PRO A 94 3.96 -6.96 -6.71
C PRO A 94 5.40 -6.54 -7.07
N ARG A 95 6.40 -7.42 -6.87
CA ARG A 95 7.79 -7.18 -7.30
C ARG A 95 7.99 -7.39 -8.80
N THR A 96 7.17 -8.23 -9.42
CA THR A 96 7.35 -8.71 -10.79
C THR A 96 6.18 -8.38 -11.71
N ASP A 97 5.00 -8.10 -11.16
CA ASP A 97 3.83 -7.71 -11.95
C ASP A 97 4.00 -6.28 -12.49
N GLU A 98 4.01 -6.12 -13.81
CA GLU A 98 4.18 -4.82 -14.48
C GLU A 98 2.93 -3.92 -14.40
N ARG A 99 1.79 -4.48 -13.96
CA ARG A 99 0.53 -3.75 -13.79
C ARG A 99 0.48 -2.93 -12.51
N ILE A 100 1.39 -3.17 -11.56
CA ILE A 100 1.47 -2.42 -10.31
C ILE A 100 2.72 -1.56 -10.27
N ASP A 101 2.58 -0.34 -9.77
CA ASP A 101 3.69 0.54 -9.48
C ASP A 101 3.47 1.26 -8.14
N PHE A 102 4.51 1.92 -7.64
CA PHE A 102 4.57 2.36 -6.25
C PHE A 102 4.92 3.83 -6.13
N VAL A 103 4.19 4.52 -5.26
CA VAL A 103 4.40 5.94 -4.99
C VAL A 103 4.78 6.11 -3.52
N GLY A 104 6.01 6.57 -3.27
CA GLY A 104 6.45 6.87 -1.90
C GLY A 104 5.70 8.08 -1.34
N GLY A 105 5.40 8.05 -0.04
CA GLY A 105 4.59 9.07 0.66
C GLY A 105 5.10 10.50 0.54
N ILE A 106 6.38 10.71 0.19
CA ILE A 106 6.95 12.03 -0.10
C ILE A 106 6.27 12.76 -1.26
N ARG A 107 5.75 12.02 -2.25
CA ARG A 107 4.99 12.61 -3.36
C ARG A 107 3.54 12.95 -2.98
N GLY A 108 3.06 12.33 -1.91
CA GLY A 108 1.72 12.55 -1.35
C GLY A 108 0.59 11.98 -2.21
N LEU A 109 -0.64 12.24 -1.76
CA LEU A 109 -1.87 11.70 -2.36
C LEU A 109 -2.22 12.35 -3.70
N LYS A 110 -1.75 13.58 -3.95
CA LYS A 110 -1.99 14.27 -5.22
C LYS A 110 -1.39 13.49 -6.39
N GLU A 111 -0.17 12.98 -6.23
CA GLU A 111 0.49 12.14 -7.24
C GLU A 111 -0.35 10.90 -7.57
N LEU A 112 -1.00 10.28 -6.57
CA LEU A 112 -1.87 9.12 -6.81
C LEU A 112 -3.05 9.46 -7.71
N ALA A 113 -3.71 10.59 -7.45
CA ALA A 113 -4.81 11.07 -8.28
C ALA A 113 -4.31 11.41 -9.69
N ASP A 114 -3.22 12.19 -9.79
CA ASP A 114 -2.64 12.56 -11.08
C ASP A 114 -2.26 11.34 -11.93
N ARG A 115 -1.78 10.24 -11.31
CA ARG A 115 -1.42 9.00 -12.01
C ARG A 115 -2.62 8.29 -12.59
N VAL A 116 -3.70 8.19 -11.83
CA VAL A 116 -4.97 7.58 -12.29
C VAL A 116 -5.57 8.44 -13.40
N ASP A 117 -5.62 9.75 -13.21
CA ASP A 117 -6.14 10.68 -14.22
C ASP A 117 -5.29 10.69 -15.51
N ALA A 118 -4.02 10.29 -15.43
CA ALA A 118 -3.11 10.18 -16.58
C ALA A 118 -3.17 8.82 -17.31
N GLY A 119 -3.94 7.84 -16.83
CA GLY A 119 -4.19 6.58 -17.53
C GLY A 119 -4.00 5.30 -16.71
N GLU A 120 -3.52 5.39 -15.47
CA GLU A 120 -3.64 4.28 -14.52
C GLU A 120 -5.11 4.15 -14.06
N VAL A 121 -5.52 3.00 -13.54
CA VAL A 121 -6.96 2.76 -13.30
C VAL A 121 -7.36 2.94 -11.83
N VAL A 122 -6.50 2.52 -10.90
CA VAL A 122 -6.80 2.65 -9.47
C VAL A 122 -5.54 2.90 -8.66
N ALA A 123 -5.65 3.72 -7.61
CA ALA A 123 -4.58 3.95 -6.65
C ALA A 123 -5.03 3.66 -5.23
N PHE A 124 -4.12 3.16 -4.40
CA PHE A 124 -4.32 2.87 -2.99
C PHE A 124 -3.32 3.64 -2.13
N ALA A 125 -3.85 4.44 -1.21
CA ALA A 125 -3.11 5.10 -0.16
C ALA A 125 -3.12 4.23 1.10
N LEU A 126 -1.96 3.99 1.70
CA LEU A 126 -1.81 3.15 2.88
C LEU A 126 -1.46 3.99 4.11
N TYR A 127 -1.80 3.47 5.28
CA TYR A 127 -1.24 3.98 6.53
C TYR A 127 0.23 3.54 6.64
N PRO A 128 1.16 4.43 7.01
CA PRO A 128 2.57 4.07 7.16
C PRO A 128 2.76 2.99 8.23
N THR A 129 3.61 2.00 7.96
CA THR A 129 4.10 1.09 9.01
C THR A 129 4.76 1.90 10.11
N THR A 130 4.45 1.57 11.36
CA THR A 130 4.99 2.26 12.53
C THR A 130 6.42 1.78 12.83
N MET A 131 7.15 2.56 13.64
CA MET A 131 8.48 2.13 14.09
C MET A 131 8.38 0.89 14.99
N ASP A 132 7.36 0.81 15.82
CA ASP A 132 7.15 -0.32 16.73
C ASP A 132 6.92 -1.61 15.94
N GLU A 133 6.05 -1.60 14.92
CA GLU A 133 5.85 -2.75 14.03
C GLU A 133 7.14 -3.21 13.34
N LEU A 134 7.98 -2.25 12.94
CA LEU A 134 9.25 -2.57 12.32
C LEU A 134 10.24 -3.22 13.29
N LEU A 135 10.29 -2.73 14.53
CA LEU A 135 11.14 -3.28 15.58
C LEU A 135 10.66 -4.67 16.01
N ASP A 136 9.35 -4.86 16.19
CA ASP A 136 8.75 -6.15 16.55
C ASP A 136 9.08 -7.23 15.51
N ILE A 137 9.01 -6.90 14.22
CA ILE A 137 9.37 -7.82 13.12
C ILE A 137 10.86 -8.16 13.15
N ALA A 138 11.72 -7.19 13.43
CA ALA A 138 13.16 -7.41 13.54
C ALA A 138 13.51 -8.30 14.74
N ASP A 139 12.89 -8.06 15.90
CA ASP A 139 13.08 -8.84 17.12
C ASP A 139 12.56 -10.28 16.95
N ALA A 140 11.56 -10.49 16.11
CA ALA A 140 11.05 -11.80 15.73
C ALA A 140 11.90 -12.52 14.65
N GLU A 141 13.03 -11.94 14.22
CA GLU A 141 13.88 -12.43 13.12
C GLU A 141 13.12 -12.66 11.79
N MET A 142 12.04 -11.91 11.59
CA MET A 142 11.16 -11.97 10.43
C MET A 142 11.60 -10.97 9.34
N ILE A 143 11.16 -11.19 8.10
CA ILE A 143 11.50 -10.33 6.96
C ILE A 143 10.29 -9.48 6.57
N MET A 144 10.46 -8.16 6.51
CA MET A 144 9.43 -7.24 6.03
C MET A 144 8.97 -7.60 4.60
N PRO A 145 7.67 -7.51 4.29
CA PRO A 145 7.18 -7.68 2.93
C PRO A 145 7.85 -6.70 1.96
N PRO A 146 7.94 -7.03 0.67
CA PRO A 146 8.54 -6.13 -0.30
C PRO A 146 7.75 -4.82 -0.39
N LYS A 147 8.47 -3.71 -0.53
CA LYS A 147 7.89 -2.37 -0.74
C LYS A 147 6.92 -1.97 0.39
N SER A 148 7.26 -2.32 1.63
CA SER A 148 6.41 -2.03 2.80
C SER A 148 6.61 -0.65 3.40
N THR A 149 7.83 -0.10 3.33
CA THR A 149 8.20 1.13 4.03
C THR A 149 9.05 2.05 3.16
N TRP A 150 8.87 3.36 3.33
CA TRP A 150 9.74 4.40 2.76
C TRP A 150 10.43 5.20 3.86
N PHE A 151 11.76 5.22 3.88
CA PHE A 151 12.53 5.96 4.87
C PHE A 151 12.99 7.32 4.35
N GLU A 152 12.72 8.39 5.12
CA GLU A 152 13.17 9.74 4.79
C GLU A 152 13.91 10.42 5.97
N PRO A 153 15.08 11.08 5.72
CA PRO A 153 15.83 11.05 4.48
C PRO A 153 16.33 9.64 4.16
N LYS A 154 16.46 9.30 2.87
CA LYS A 154 17.11 8.06 2.48
C LYS A 154 18.47 7.97 3.17
N LEU A 155 18.78 6.79 3.69
CA LEU A 155 20.11 6.51 4.25
C LEU A 155 21.14 6.90 3.20
N ARG A 156 22.05 7.82 3.55
CA ARG A 156 23.15 8.18 2.67
C ARG A 156 24.03 6.93 2.53
N SER A 157 23.92 6.24 1.41
CA SER A 157 24.81 5.14 1.07
C SER A 157 26.18 5.72 0.74
N GLY A 158 27.15 5.50 1.63
CA GLY A 158 28.56 5.72 1.36
C GLY A 158 29.21 4.40 0.95
N LEU A 159 30.01 4.40 -0.11
CA LEU A 159 30.87 3.27 -0.44
C LEU A 159 32.08 3.31 0.50
N PHE A 160 32.21 2.36 1.42
CA PHE A 160 33.40 2.22 2.25
C PHE A 160 34.36 1.23 1.57
N VAL A 161 35.47 1.74 1.03
CA VAL A 161 36.55 0.92 0.45
C VAL A 161 37.68 0.85 1.46
N HIS A 162 37.88 -0.32 2.07
CA HIS A 162 39.06 -0.61 2.86
C HIS A 162 40.05 -1.39 1.99
N LYS A 163 41.15 -0.75 1.59
CA LYS A 163 42.27 -1.47 0.97
C LYS A 163 42.94 -2.33 2.05
N LEU A 164 42.87 -3.65 1.88
CA LEU A 164 43.78 -4.55 2.59
C LEU A 164 45.18 -4.31 2.02
N ALA A 165 46.11 -3.91 2.88
CA ALA A 165 47.52 -3.90 2.53
C ALA A 165 48.06 -5.33 2.66
N ASP A 166 48.84 -5.78 1.68
CA ASP A 166 49.61 -7.02 1.77
C ASP A 166 50.67 -6.94 2.89
#